data_AF-A0A2S5IVW8-F1
#
_entry.id   AF-A0A2S5IVW8-F1
#
_cell.length_a   1.000
_cell.length_b   1.000
_cell.length_c   1.000
_cell.angle_alpha   90.00
_cell.angle_beta   90.00
_cell.angle_gamma   90.00
#
_symmetry.space_group_name_H-M   'P 1'
#
loop_
_entity.id
_entity.type
_entity.pdbx_description
1 polymer ?
#
loop_
_entity_poly.entity_id
_entity_poly.type
_entity_poly.pdbx_seq_one_letter_code
_entity_poly.pdbx_strand_id
1 'polypeptide(L)'
;MSIPDSVLLEGDAALQQWTAQNPPAGPVTGSPSDQASTDANVFLCTGAIAAAIAGVALPASKILKIKKLMNELGGVSEAVKLMWGASFSYEKMAVAGGAFASLAAELVGIAGIQQECFE
;
A
#
# COMPACT_ATOMS: atom_id res chain seq x y z
N MET A 1 11.55 2.06 -8.18
CA MET A 1 11.50 0.73 -8.79
C MET A 1 10.38 -0.04 -8.11
N SER A 2 9.42 -0.60 -8.85
CA SER A 2 8.34 -1.42 -8.29
C SER A 2 8.56 -2.90 -8.63
N ILE A 3 8.06 -3.79 -7.78
CA ILE A 3 8.19 -5.25 -7.97
C ILE A 3 7.37 -5.68 -9.20
N PRO A 4 7.96 -6.39 -10.19
CA PRO A 4 7.23 -6.89 -11.35
C PRO A 4 6.14 -7.90 -10.98
N ASP A 5 5.03 -7.90 -11.71
CA ASP A 5 3.93 -8.86 -11.44
C ASP A 5 4.34 -10.31 -11.71
N SER A 6 5.25 -10.55 -12.67
CA SER A 6 5.78 -11.89 -12.95
C SER A 6 6.44 -12.52 -11.72
N VAL A 7 7.25 -11.74 -11.01
CA VAL A 7 7.93 -12.15 -9.78
C VAL A 7 6.91 -12.50 -8.69
N LEU A 8 5.86 -11.71 -8.56
CA LEU A 8 4.83 -11.96 -7.55
C LEU A 8 3.97 -13.19 -7.90
N LEU A 9 3.76 -13.48 -9.19
CA LEU A 9 3.03 -14.66 -9.66
C LEU A 9 3.83 -15.96 -9.43
N GLU A 10 5.16 -15.87 -9.45
CA GLU A 10 6.07 -16.98 -9.10
C GLU A 10 6.08 -17.28 -7.59
N GLY A 11 5.57 -16.36 -6.76
CA GLY A 11 5.34 -16.55 -5.32
C GLY A 11 6.45 -16.00 -4.44
N ASP A 12 6.39 -16.33 -3.15
CA ASP A 12 7.20 -15.68 -2.11
C ASP A 12 8.71 -15.93 -2.27
N ALA A 13 9.11 -17.10 -2.78
CA ALA A 13 10.52 -17.42 -3.00
C ALA A 13 11.14 -16.54 -4.10
N ALA A 14 10.43 -16.35 -5.22
CA ALA A 14 10.86 -15.48 -6.30
C ALA A 14 10.86 -14.01 -5.86
N LEU A 15 9.87 -13.59 -5.08
CA LEU A 15 9.82 -12.27 -4.46
C LEU A 15 11.05 -12.00 -3.57
N GLN A 16 11.38 -12.92 -2.66
CA GLN A 16 12.56 -12.78 -1.80
C GLN A 16 13.86 -12.69 -2.61
N GLN A 17 14.01 -13.54 -3.64
CA GLN A 17 15.18 -13.54 -4.50
C GLN A 17 15.28 -12.24 -5.32
N TRP A 18 14.17 -11.76 -5.86
CA TRP A 18 14.14 -10.50 -6.60
C TRP A 18 14.49 -9.32 -5.70
N THR A 19 13.95 -9.24 -4.48
CA THR A 19 14.25 -8.14 -3.55
C THR A 19 15.71 -8.17 -3.08
N ALA A 20 16.30 -9.37 -2.90
CA ALA A 20 17.72 -9.49 -2.57
C ALA A 20 18.63 -8.95 -3.70
N GLN A 21 18.20 -9.07 -4.95
CA GLN A 21 18.91 -8.57 -6.14
C GLN A 21 18.57 -7.11 -6.48
N ASN A 22 17.40 -6.64 -6.03
CA ASN A 22 16.88 -5.30 -6.24
C ASN A 22 16.57 -4.69 -4.88
N PRO A 23 17.60 -4.45 -4.04
CA PRO A 23 17.39 -3.89 -2.72
C PRO A 23 16.61 -2.59 -2.86
N PRO A 24 15.56 -2.37 -2.05
CA PRO A 24 14.86 -1.10 -2.04
C PRO A 24 15.88 0.01 -1.81
N ALA A 25 15.73 1.13 -2.51
CA ALA A 25 16.65 2.25 -2.43
C ALA A 25 16.65 2.80 -0.99
N GLY A 26 17.58 2.32 -0.17
CA GLY A 26 17.74 2.71 1.22
C GLY A 26 16.59 2.26 2.14
N PRO A 27 16.75 2.46 3.46
CA PRO A 27 15.62 2.39 4.35
C PRO A 27 14.54 3.34 3.80
N VAL A 28 13.27 2.97 3.92
CA VAL A 28 12.16 3.91 3.78
C VAL A 28 12.24 4.88 4.96
N THR A 29 13.28 5.70 5.02
CA THR A 29 13.36 6.87 5.87
C THR A 29 12.48 7.93 5.22
N GLY A 30 11.16 7.72 5.30
CA GLY A 30 10.38 8.80 5.88
C GLY A 30 10.82 8.83 7.33
N SER A 31 11.75 9.72 7.68
CA SER A 31 12.06 9.96 9.08
C SER A 31 10.75 10.27 9.81
N PRO A 32 10.42 9.59 10.92
CA PRO A 32 9.24 9.93 11.73
C PRO A 32 9.43 11.24 12.51
N SER A 33 10.19 12.20 12.00
CA SER A 33 10.72 13.30 12.81
C SER A 33 10.75 14.68 12.18
N ASP A 34 10.16 14.92 11.00
CA ASP A 34 9.90 16.29 10.56
C ASP A 34 8.52 16.34 9.89
N GLN A 35 7.56 17.00 10.56
CA GLN A 35 6.13 17.11 10.24
C GLN A 35 5.27 15.94 10.73
N ALA A 36 5.24 15.72 12.05
CA ALA A 36 4.07 15.17 12.72
C ALA A 36 2.88 16.14 12.50
N SER A 37 2.18 15.95 11.39
CA SER A 37 0.81 16.42 11.24
C SER A 37 -0.06 15.21 11.57
N THR A 38 -0.87 15.33 12.62
CA THR A 38 -1.81 14.30 13.14
C THR A 38 -2.99 14.04 12.19
N ASP A 39 -2.76 14.19 10.89
CA ASP A 39 -3.76 14.00 9.84
C ASP A 39 -3.14 13.01 8.85
N ALA A 40 -3.75 11.83 8.71
CA ALA A 40 -3.47 10.93 7.59
C ALA A 40 -3.49 11.76 6.30
N ASN A 41 -2.33 11.95 5.70
CA ASN A 41 -2.19 12.76 4.50
C ASN A 41 -1.86 11.86 3.31
N VAL A 42 -2.22 12.33 2.12
CA VAL A 42 -2.04 11.59 0.86
C VAL A 42 -0.58 11.12 0.70
N PHE A 43 0.40 11.88 1.19
CA PHE A 43 1.82 11.55 1.06
C PHE A 43 2.26 10.40 1.98
N LEU A 44 1.90 10.43 3.26
CA LEU A 44 2.22 9.39 4.23
C LEU A 44 1.52 8.08 3.88
N CYS A 45 0.22 8.15 3.57
CA CYS A 45 -0.53 6.97 3.16
C CYS A 45 0.00 6.36 1.85
N THR A 46 0.31 7.19 0.84
CA THR A 46 0.95 6.71 -0.40
C THR A 46 2.30 6.08 -0.12
N GLY A 47 3.11 6.69 0.75
CA GLY A 47 4.42 6.17 1.17
C GLY A 47 4.31 4.82 1.86
N ALA A 48 3.39 4.67 2.81
CA ALA A 48 3.15 3.43 3.54
C ALA A 48 2.69 2.30 2.61
N ILE A 49 1.77 2.60 1.69
CA ILE A 49 1.30 1.66 0.67
C ILE A 49 2.44 1.26 -0.29
N ALA A 50 3.20 2.24 -0.78
CA ALA A 50 4.33 1.97 -1.67
C ALA A 50 5.41 1.13 -0.97
N ALA A 51 5.68 1.41 0.30
CA ALA A 51 6.60 0.64 1.13
C ALA A 51 6.08 -0.79 1.37
N ALA A 52 4.79 -0.96 1.60
CA ALA A 52 4.17 -2.28 1.75
C ALA A 52 4.24 -3.11 0.45
N ILE A 53 4.06 -2.48 -0.71
CA ILE A 53 4.20 -3.13 -2.03
C ILE A 53 5.67 -3.44 -2.35
N ALA A 54 6.60 -2.60 -1.91
CA ALA A 54 8.04 -2.78 -2.14
C ALA A 54 8.72 -3.71 -1.12
N GLY A 55 8.11 -3.90 0.05
CA GLY A 55 8.65 -4.69 1.15
C GLY A 55 8.31 -6.17 1.03
N VAL A 56 9.22 -7.02 1.51
CA VAL A 56 9.03 -8.48 1.62
C VAL A 56 8.20 -8.91 2.84
N ALA A 57 7.64 -7.95 3.59
CA ALA A 57 6.87 -8.23 4.80
C ALA A 57 5.47 -8.78 4.51
N LEU A 58 5.01 -8.73 3.26
CA LEU A 58 3.72 -9.24 2.81
C LEU A 58 3.89 -10.42 1.85
N PRO A 59 2.99 -11.42 1.90
CA PRO A 59 2.94 -12.46 0.88
C PRO A 59 2.76 -11.87 -0.52
N ALA A 60 3.41 -12.46 -1.53
CA ALA A 60 3.35 -12.04 -2.91
C ALA A 60 1.91 -11.97 -3.44
N SER A 61 1.05 -12.89 -2.99
CA SER A 61 -0.39 -12.91 -3.31
C SER A 61 -1.14 -11.69 -2.79
N LYS A 62 -0.80 -11.20 -1.58
CA LYS A 62 -1.38 -9.96 -1.03
C LYS A 62 -0.91 -8.73 -1.79
N ILE A 63 0.38 -8.67 -2.13
CA ILE A 63 0.94 -7.57 -2.92
C ILE A 63 0.26 -7.49 -4.28
N LEU A 64 0.10 -8.63 -4.98
CA LEU A 64 -0.64 -8.69 -6.25
C LEU A 64 -2.08 -8.20 -6.10
N LYS A 65 -2.78 -8.64 -5.05
CA LYS A 65 -4.16 -8.23 -4.82
C LYS A 65 -4.28 -6.73 -4.60
N ILE A 66 -3.41 -6.14 -3.78
CA ILE A 66 -3.37 -4.68 -3.55
C ILE A 66 -3.05 -3.95 -4.85
N LYS A 67 -2.03 -4.37 -5.59
CA LYS A 67 -1.67 -3.76 -6.89
C LYS A 67 -2.83 -3.82 -7.88
N LYS A 68 -3.53 -4.96 -7.96
CA LYS A 68 -4.68 -5.12 -8.84
C LYS A 68 -5.84 -4.19 -8.46
N LEU A 69 -6.21 -4.16 -7.19
CA LEU A 69 -7.29 -3.29 -6.68
C LEU A 69 -6.95 -1.81 -6.87
N MET A 70 -5.70 -1.41 -6.67
CA MET A 70 -5.24 -0.05 -6.95
C MET A 70 -5.31 0.28 -8.44
N ASN A 71 -4.88 -0.63 -9.31
CA ASN A 71 -4.98 -0.43 -10.76
C ASN A 71 -6.44 -0.31 -11.23
N GLU A 72 -7.37 -1.08 -10.66
CA GLU A 72 -8.81 -0.95 -10.92
C GLU A 72 -9.34 0.44 -10.54
N LEU A 73 -8.69 1.12 -9.58
CA LEU A 73 -9.02 2.47 -9.14
C LEU A 73 -8.23 3.58 -9.86
N GLY A 74 -7.43 3.23 -10.88
CA GLY A 74 -6.59 4.19 -11.63
C GLY A 74 -5.13 4.29 -11.16
N GLY A 75 -4.68 3.36 -10.32
CA GLY A 75 -3.34 3.27 -9.78
C GLY A 75 -3.22 3.74 -8.33
N VAL A 76 -2.03 3.63 -7.74
CA VAL A 76 -1.78 3.94 -6.32
C VAL A 76 -2.18 5.37 -5.96
N SER A 77 -1.75 6.36 -6.78
CA SER A 77 -2.05 7.76 -6.49
C SER A 77 -3.54 8.07 -6.52
N GLU A 78 -4.27 7.51 -7.48
CA GLU A 78 -5.71 7.73 -7.60
C GLU A 78 -6.48 7.02 -6.49
N ALA A 79 -6.08 5.79 -6.14
CA ALA A 79 -6.62 5.08 -4.99
C ALA A 79 -6.46 5.89 -3.68
N VAL A 80 -5.28 6.48 -3.43
CA VAL A 80 -5.06 7.28 -2.22
C VAL A 80 -5.82 8.60 -2.25
N LYS A 81 -5.99 9.24 -3.42
CA LYS A 81 -6.88 10.41 -3.53
C LYS A 81 -8.34 10.06 -3.21
N LEU A 82 -8.81 8.90 -3.67
CA LEU A 82 -10.15 8.41 -3.32
C LEU A 82 -10.25 8.14 -1.82
N MET A 83 -9.22 7.53 -1.21
CA MET A 83 -9.14 7.34 0.25
C MET A 83 -9.23 8.67 0.99
N TRP A 84 -8.50 9.68 0.52
CA TRP A 84 -8.54 11.02 1.09
C TRP A 84 -9.90 11.70 0.92
N GLY A 85 -10.55 11.56 -0.24
CA GLY A 85 -11.93 12.01 -0.46
C GLY A 85 -12.95 11.29 0.42
N ALA A 86 -12.65 10.07 0.85
CA ALA A 86 -13.40 9.32 1.86
C ALA A 86 -12.97 9.63 3.30
N SER A 87 -12.15 10.68 3.51
CA SER A 87 -11.58 11.07 4.79
C SER A 87 -10.81 9.95 5.48
N PHE A 88 -10.19 9.06 4.70
CA PHE A 88 -9.44 7.92 5.22
C PHE A 88 -10.27 6.98 6.11
N SER A 89 -11.60 7.06 6.02
CA SER A 89 -12.51 6.28 6.85
C SER A 89 -12.83 4.92 6.23
N TYR A 90 -12.53 3.85 6.96
CA TYR A 90 -12.88 2.49 6.56
C TYR A 90 -14.39 2.33 6.28
N GLU A 91 -15.26 2.92 7.11
CA GLU A 91 -16.71 2.88 6.88
C GLU A 91 -17.09 3.52 5.54
N LYS A 92 -16.52 4.68 5.22
CA LYS A 92 -16.80 5.37 3.95
C LYS A 92 -16.32 4.56 2.76
N MET A 93 -15.16 3.92 2.87
CA MET A 93 -14.63 3.05 1.83
C MET A 93 -15.47 1.78 1.65
N ALA A 94 -15.89 1.17 2.76
CA ALA A 94 -16.74 -0.02 2.77
C ALA A 94 -18.10 0.27 2.12
N VAL A 95 -18.69 1.45 2.40
CA VAL A 95 -19.95 1.89 1.79
C VAL A 95 -19.81 2.18 0.29
N ALA A 96 -18.67 2.70 -0.17
CA ALA A 96 -18.45 2.92 -1.61
C ALA A 96 -18.41 1.59 -2.41
N GLY A 97 -18.09 0.47 -1.75
CA GLY A 97 -18.19 -0.87 -2.32
C GLY A 97 -17.09 -1.20 -3.35
N GLY A 98 -17.27 -2.34 -4.02
CA GLY A 98 -16.42 -2.77 -5.14
C GLY A 98 -14.93 -2.93 -4.81
N ALA A 99 -14.08 -2.48 -5.74
CA ALA A 99 -12.62 -2.52 -5.59
C ALA A 99 -12.14 -1.65 -4.41
N PHE A 100 -12.86 -0.58 -4.09
CA PHE A 100 -12.50 0.35 -3.03
C PHE A 100 -12.70 -0.24 -1.63
N ALA A 101 -13.83 -0.90 -1.39
CA ALA A 101 -14.08 -1.65 -0.16
C ALA A 101 -13.10 -2.83 0.00
N SER A 102 -12.84 -3.55 -1.09
CA SER A 102 -11.89 -4.67 -1.10
C SER A 102 -10.46 -4.21 -0.81
N LEU A 103 -10.08 -3.03 -1.32
CA LEU A 103 -8.78 -2.43 -1.04
C LEU A 103 -8.67 -2.05 0.44
N ALA A 104 -9.69 -1.38 0.99
CA ALA A 104 -9.71 -1.01 2.41
C ALA A 104 -9.51 -2.24 3.32
N ALA A 105 -10.18 -3.35 3.01
CA ALA A 105 -10.08 -4.59 3.78
C ALA A 105 -8.68 -5.23 3.72
N GLU A 106 -7.97 -5.12 2.59
CA GLU A 106 -6.58 -5.58 2.52
C GLU A 106 -5.62 -4.64 3.26
N LEU A 107 -5.84 -3.32 3.17
CA LEU A 107 -4.97 -2.31 3.77
C LEU A 107 -5.12 -2.22 5.29
N VAL A 108 -6.34 -2.32 5.84
CA VAL A 108 -6.59 -2.27 7.29
C VAL A 108 -5.94 -3.45 8.03
N GLY A 109 -5.72 -4.57 7.35
CA GLY A 109 -5.00 -5.72 7.91
C GLY A 109 -3.48 -5.54 7.98
N ILE A 110 -2.94 -4.42 7.49
CA ILE A 110 -1.50 -4.14 7.44
C ILE A 110 -1.22 -3.01 8.43
N ALA A 111 -0.63 -3.34 9.58
CA ALA A 111 -0.45 -2.42 10.70
C ALA A 111 0.19 -1.06 10.32
N GLY A 112 1.25 -1.08 9.49
CA GLY A 112 1.91 0.15 9.04
C GLY A 112 1.09 1.00 8.05
N ILE A 113 0.11 0.40 7.36
CA ILE A 113 -0.82 1.16 6.51
C ILE A 113 -2.00 1.66 7.34
N GLN A 114 -2.50 0.83 8.26
CA GLN A 114 -3.58 1.22 9.15
C GLN A 114 -3.25 2.49 9.93
N GLN A 115 -2.03 2.58 10.49
CA GLN A 115 -1.56 3.74 11.24
C GLN A 115 -1.46 5.00 10.38
N GLU A 116 -1.02 4.88 9.13
CA GLU A 116 -0.72 6.03 8.27
C GLU A 116 -1.91 6.45 7.37
N CYS A 117 -2.92 5.58 7.21
CA CYS A 117 -4.03 5.75 6.27
C CYS A 117 -5.43 5.67 6.91
N PHE A 118 -5.60 5.31 8.18
CA PHE A 118 -6.92 5.03 8.76
C PHE A 118 -7.07 5.50 10.22
N GLU A 119 -6.39 6.58 10.60
CA GLU A 119 -6.63 7.26 11.89
C GLU A 119 -7.96 8.00 11.96
#